data_AF-A0A930ZC62-F1
#
_entry.id   AF-A0A930ZC62-F1
#
_cell.length_a   1.000
_cell.length_b   1.000
_cell.length_c   1.000
_cell.angle_alpha   90.00
_cell.angle_beta   90.00
_cell.angle_gamma   90.00
#
_symmetry.space_group_name_H-M   'P 1'
#
loop_
_entity.id
_entity.type
_entity.pdbx_description
1 polymer ?
#
loop_
_entity_poly.entity_id
_entity_poly.type
_entity_poly.pdbx_seq_one_letter_code
_entity_poly.pdbx_strand_id
1 'polypeptide(L)'
;MASVSDQVKRVLIYRLGSLGDTVVALPCLHLIARAFPNAERRMLTNIPVNAKAPMPALVLGESGLVHSYMSYPLGLRQIAALCQLSTAIKRWQPDVLVYLAEPRSAKAIIRDVSFFRISGVKKVVGIPWRKGDRLPRPIGETGRYELEATRLARCISPLGHAAVDDPASWDLRLGANEREQVNRFLHSWPARTRFFACGVGTKVEVNDWGVEKWRRLLSLVGRGQPNVGLLLVGAREEAAVSSQAAADWQGPVLNLCGVTSPRETAGLLQEAEIYLGHDSGPMHLAAAVGTPCVAVFSARNLPGVWFPCGSGHRVIYHRVPCAGCGLERCLRYAKTCINSITVEEVYAAVSATLSEARAGNVQNSSSEASTL
;
A
#
# COMPACT_ATOMS: atom_id res chain seq x y z
N MET A 1 -37.89 -1.63 -8.68
CA MET A 1 -37.53 -2.86 -7.93
C MET A 1 -36.13 -2.67 -7.42
N ALA A 2 -35.94 -2.64 -6.10
CA ALA A 2 -34.61 -2.50 -5.49
C ALA A 2 -33.73 -3.70 -5.95
N SER A 3 -32.51 -3.45 -6.43
CA SER A 3 -31.63 -4.54 -6.87
C SER A 3 -31.28 -5.43 -5.68
N VAL A 4 -30.92 -6.70 -5.93
CA VAL A 4 -30.54 -7.66 -4.86
C VAL A 4 -29.44 -7.13 -3.91
N SER A 5 -28.68 -6.12 -4.34
CA SER A 5 -27.71 -5.39 -3.53
C SER A 5 -28.33 -4.49 -2.45
N ASP A 6 -29.52 -3.90 -2.67
CA ASP A 6 -30.16 -2.95 -1.76
C ASP A 6 -30.76 -3.61 -0.52
N GLN A 7 -30.96 -4.93 -0.56
CA GLN A 7 -31.44 -5.71 0.60
C GLN A 7 -30.32 -6.10 1.56
N VAL A 8 -29.05 -5.95 1.16
CA VAL A 8 -27.90 -6.28 1.99
C VAL A 8 -27.67 -5.16 3.01
N LYS A 9 -27.76 -5.48 4.30
CA LYS A 9 -27.58 -4.52 5.39
C LYS A 9 -26.22 -4.65 6.07
N ARG A 10 -25.60 -5.83 6.06
CA ARG A 10 -24.35 -6.13 6.76
C ARG A 10 -23.37 -6.89 5.89
N VAL A 11 -22.21 -6.29 5.64
CA VAL A 11 -21.14 -6.86 4.80
C VAL A 11 -19.90 -7.13 5.66
N LEU A 12 -19.48 -8.38 5.76
CA LEU A 12 -18.22 -8.76 6.39
C LEU A 12 -17.11 -8.82 5.33
N ILE A 13 -16.06 -8.02 5.48
CA ILE A 13 -14.89 -8.05 4.60
C ILE A 13 -13.78 -8.83 5.31
N TYR A 14 -13.27 -9.90 4.70
CA TYR A 14 -12.13 -10.64 5.25
C TYR A 14 -10.85 -10.23 4.53
N ARG A 15 -10.01 -9.42 5.19
CA ARG A 15 -8.69 -8.98 4.74
C ARG A 15 -7.75 -8.92 5.94
N LEU A 16 -6.86 -9.90 6.02
CA LEU A 16 -5.68 -9.81 6.89
C LEU A 16 -4.61 -9.00 6.16
N GLY A 17 -3.68 -8.36 6.87
CA GLY A 17 -2.53 -7.73 6.24
C GLY A 17 -1.94 -6.58 7.02
N SER A 18 -0.94 -5.97 6.40
CA SER A 18 -0.26 -4.77 6.84
C SER A 18 -0.86 -3.50 6.21
N LEU A 19 -0.11 -2.40 6.28
CA LEU A 19 -0.45 -1.12 5.65
C LEU A 19 -0.57 -1.28 4.12
N GLY A 20 0.49 -1.76 3.46
CA GLY A 20 0.52 -1.89 1.99
C GLY A 20 -0.59 -2.82 1.48
N ASP A 21 -0.81 -3.92 2.18
CA ASP A 21 -1.90 -4.88 1.94
C ASP A 21 -3.30 -4.25 1.90
N THR A 22 -3.52 -3.24 2.73
CA THR A 22 -4.78 -2.50 2.78
C THR A 22 -4.90 -1.55 1.60
N VAL A 23 -3.81 -0.83 1.29
CA VAL A 23 -3.78 0.16 0.21
C VAL A 23 -3.97 -0.51 -1.15
N VAL A 24 -3.31 -1.65 -1.42
CA VAL A 24 -3.51 -2.41 -2.67
C VAL A 24 -4.94 -2.93 -2.85
N ALA A 25 -5.73 -3.00 -1.77
CA ALA A 25 -7.12 -3.42 -1.83
C ALA A 25 -8.10 -2.26 -2.06
N LEU A 26 -7.65 -1.00 -2.13
CA LEU A 26 -8.53 0.18 -2.26
C LEU A 26 -9.53 0.07 -3.43
N PRO A 27 -9.13 -0.34 -4.66
CA PRO A 27 -10.11 -0.50 -5.75
C PRO A 27 -11.22 -1.49 -5.42
N CYS A 28 -10.88 -2.57 -4.70
CA CYS A 28 -11.85 -3.55 -4.24
C CYS A 28 -12.75 -3.00 -3.12
N LEU A 29 -12.20 -2.21 -2.20
CA LEU A 29 -12.97 -1.57 -1.13
C LEU A 29 -13.96 -0.54 -1.68
N HIS A 30 -13.54 0.26 -2.67
CA HIS A 30 -14.43 1.16 -3.40
C HIS A 30 -15.52 0.39 -4.15
N LEU A 31 -15.18 -0.70 -4.84
CA LEU A 31 -16.17 -1.56 -5.48
C LEU A 31 -17.19 -2.11 -4.47
N ILE A 32 -16.74 -2.60 -3.31
CA ILE A 32 -17.64 -3.10 -2.25
C ILE A 32 -18.54 -1.98 -1.72
N ALA A 33 -18.01 -0.77 -1.54
CA ALA A 33 -18.79 0.38 -1.11
C ALA A 33 -19.87 0.77 -2.13
N ARG A 34 -19.53 0.76 -3.43
CA ARG A 34 -20.49 1.00 -4.53
C ARG A 34 -21.53 -0.12 -4.67
N ALA A 35 -21.11 -1.37 -4.49
CA ALA A 35 -21.99 -2.54 -4.61
C ALA A 35 -22.96 -2.67 -3.44
N PHE A 36 -22.63 -2.12 -2.28
CA PHE A 36 -23.45 -2.18 -1.06
C PHE A 36 -23.51 -0.82 -0.35
N PRO A 37 -24.08 0.23 -0.99
CA PRO A 37 -23.94 1.61 -0.53
C PRO A 37 -24.52 1.83 0.87
N ASN A 38 -25.65 1.19 1.17
CA ASN A 38 -26.39 1.34 2.43
C ASN A 38 -26.02 0.31 3.51
N ALA A 39 -25.06 -0.59 3.24
CA ALA A 39 -24.71 -1.65 4.17
C ALA A 39 -23.64 -1.20 5.18
N GLU A 40 -23.78 -1.66 6.43
CA GLU A 40 -22.70 -1.62 7.41
C GLU A 40 -21.59 -2.58 6.97
N ARG A 41 -20.51 -2.01 6.40
CA ARG A 41 -19.27 -2.71 6.05
C ARG A 41 -18.36 -2.83 7.27
N ARG A 42 -18.10 -4.06 7.73
CA ARG A 42 -17.18 -4.38 8.82
C ARG A 42 -16.01 -5.23 8.32
N MET A 43 -14.78 -4.89 8.67
CA MET A 43 -13.59 -5.62 8.24
C MET A 43 -13.04 -6.52 9.34
N LEU A 44 -12.89 -7.81 9.03
CA LEU A 44 -12.17 -8.78 9.83
C LEU A 44 -10.70 -8.79 9.41
N THR A 45 -9.82 -8.38 10.33
CA THR A 45 -8.39 -8.20 10.08
C THR A 45 -7.54 -8.55 11.31
N ASN A 46 -6.23 -8.74 11.15
CA ASN A 46 -5.33 -8.96 12.28
C ASN A 46 -4.97 -7.65 12.99
N ILE A 47 -4.80 -7.72 14.30
CA ILE A 47 -4.30 -6.60 15.11
C ILE A 47 -2.83 -6.89 15.47
N PRO A 48 -1.88 -6.01 15.11
CA PRO A 48 -0.49 -6.15 15.56
C PRO A 48 -0.42 -6.09 17.09
N VAL A 49 0.45 -6.90 17.69
CA VAL A 49 0.59 -7.05 19.16
C VAL A 49 0.89 -5.70 19.87
N ASN A 50 1.54 -4.76 19.18
CA ASN A 50 1.94 -3.46 19.73
C ASN A 50 1.11 -2.27 19.23
N ALA A 51 -0.02 -2.51 18.55
CA ALA A 51 -0.85 -1.44 17.99
C ALA A 51 -2.16 -1.26 18.78
N LYS A 52 -2.53 0.00 19.07
CA LYS A 52 -3.82 0.35 19.69
C LYS A 52 -5.03 0.18 18.75
N ALA A 53 -4.78 0.02 17.45
CA ALA A 53 -5.80 -0.14 16.42
C ALA A 53 -5.31 -1.11 15.31
N PRO A 54 -6.23 -1.77 14.59
CA PRO A 54 -5.86 -2.53 13.39
C PRO A 54 -5.23 -1.61 12.33
N MET A 55 -4.21 -2.11 11.62
CA MET A 55 -3.55 -1.32 10.56
C MET A 55 -4.53 -0.79 9.50
N PRO A 56 -5.52 -1.57 9.02
CA PRO A 56 -6.51 -1.04 8.09
C PRO A 56 -7.35 0.12 8.65
N ALA A 57 -7.58 0.19 9.98
CA ALA A 57 -8.29 1.31 10.60
C ALA A 57 -7.47 2.60 10.52
N LEU A 58 -6.15 2.49 10.70
CA LEU A 58 -5.23 3.63 10.58
C LEU A 58 -5.07 4.14 9.14
N VAL A 59 -5.32 3.29 8.13
CA VAL A 59 -5.25 3.65 6.70
C VAL A 59 -6.59 4.18 6.18
N LEU A 60 -7.69 3.51 6.52
CA LEU A 60 -9.01 3.83 5.98
C LEU A 60 -9.72 4.92 6.77
N GLY A 61 -9.39 5.12 8.06
CA GLY A 61 -9.97 6.17 8.90
C GLY A 61 -11.49 6.28 8.76
N GLU A 62 -11.97 7.51 8.61
CA GLU A 62 -13.40 7.82 8.38
C GLU A 62 -13.74 7.95 6.88
N SER A 63 -13.05 7.23 6.00
CA SER A 63 -13.31 7.25 4.54
C SER A 63 -14.72 6.78 4.12
N GLY A 64 -15.45 6.12 5.03
CA GLY A 64 -16.73 5.47 4.73
C GLY A 64 -16.60 4.19 3.90
N LEU A 65 -15.38 3.75 3.54
CA LEU A 65 -15.18 2.47 2.84
C LEU A 65 -15.42 1.27 3.77
N VAL A 66 -15.00 1.40 5.03
CA VAL A 66 -15.21 0.44 6.11
C VAL A 66 -15.64 1.23 7.35
N HIS A 67 -16.66 0.76 8.07
CA HIS A 67 -17.21 1.48 9.23
C HIS A 67 -16.73 0.93 10.57
N SER A 68 -16.38 -0.36 10.63
CA SER A 68 -15.97 -1.00 11.88
C SER A 68 -15.05 -2.21 11.63
N TYR A 69 -14.41 -2.71 12.69
CA TYR A 69 -13.40 -3.78 12.59
C TYR A 69 -13.64 -4.91 13.59
N MET A 70 -13.26 -6.14 13.21
CA MET A 70 -13.15 -7.30 14.10
C MET A 70 -11.73 -7.84 14.07
N SER A 71 -11.22 -8.26 15.22
CA SER A 71 -9.90 -8.88 15.31
C SER A 71 -9.95 -10.35 14.89
N TYR A 72 -9.06 -10.73 13.98
CA TYR A 72 -8.79 -12.11 13.64
C TYR A 72 -7.54 -12.62 14.37
N PRO A 73 -7.66 -13.62 15.25
CA PRO A 73 -6.52 -14.17 15.97
C PRO A 73 -5.55 -14.89 15.03
N LEU A 74 -4.27 -14.53 15.09
CA LEU A 74 -3.21 -15.21 14.34
C LEU A 74 -2.66 -16.39 15.17
N GLY A 75 -3.03 -17.62 14.79
CA GLY A 75 -2.42 -18.85 15.34
C GLY A 75 -3.40 -19.93 15.79
N LEU A 76 -2.98 -21.20 15.69
CA LEU A 76 -3.82 -22.38 15.97
C LEU A 76 -4.08 -22.65 17.46
N ARG A 77 -3.32 -22.02 18.37
CA ARG A 77 -3.46 -22.22 19.82
C ARG A 77 -4.51 -21.31 20.48
N GLN A 78 -5.23 -20.51 19.70
CA GLN A 78 -6.24 -19.58 20.19
C GLN A 78 -7.67 -20.03 19.86
N ILE A 79 -7.99 -21.30 20.10
CA ILE A 79 -9.31 -21.88 19.83
C ILE A 79 -10.42 -21.10 20.55
N ALA A 80 -10.20 -20.70 21.80
CA ALA A 80 -11.14 -19.87 22.54
C ALA A 80 -11.41 -18.52 21.85
N ALA A 81 -10.36 -17.85 21.33
CA ALA A 81 -10.51 -16.60 20.59
C ALA A 81 -11.24 -16.81 19.25
N LEU A 82 -11.02 -17.94 18.57
CA LEU A 82 -11.76 -18.32 17.36
C LEU A 82 -13.24 -18.61 17.68
N CYS A 83 -13.55 -19.25 18.80
CA CYS A 83 -14.93 -19.47 19.25
C CYS A 83 -15.62 -18.15 19.62
N GLN A 84 -14.91 -17.24 20.29
CA GLN A 84 -15.40 -15.89 20.60
C GLN A 84 -15.67 -15.10 19.31
N LEU A 85 -14.73 -15.12 18.36
CA LEU A 85 -14.91 -14.50 17.05
C LEU A 85 -16.09 -15.11 16.28
N SER A 86 -16.20 -16.44 16.26
CA SER A 86 -17.34 -17.14 15.62
C SER A 86 -18.66 -16.71 16.25
N THR A 87 -18.72 -16.60 17.57
CA THR A 87 -19.90 -16.11 18.30
C THR A 87 -20.21 -14.65 17.97
N ALA A 88 -19.19 -13.79 17.87
CA ALA A 88 -19.35 -12.39 17.48
C ALA A 88 -19.89 -12.26 16.04
N ILE A 89 -19.38 -13.04 15.10
CA ILE A 89 -19.89 -13.10 13.72
C ILE A 89 -21.34 -13.59 13.69
N LYS A 90 -21.65 -14.67 14.43
CA LYS A 90 -23.03 -15.21 14.54
C LYS A 90 -24.01 -14.19 15.10
N ARG A 91 -23.61 -13.44 16.13
CA ARG A 91 -24.44 -12.40 16.74
C ARG A 91 -24.64 -11.22 15.80
N TRP A 92 -23.59 -10.82 15.07
CA TRP A 92 -23.68 -9.72 14.13
C TRP A 92 -24.41 -10.08 12.83
N GLN A 93 -24.52 -11.37 12.46
CA GLN A 93 -25.31 -11.87 11.33
C GLN A 93 -25.03 -11.15 10.00
N PRO A 94 -23.82 -11.31 9.41
CA PRO A 94 -23.53 -10.76 8.09
C PRO A 94 -24.41 -11.40 7.01
N ASP A 95 -24.95 -10.57 6.12
CA ASP A 95 -25.73 -11.04 4.96
C ASP A 95 -24.80 -11.62 3.89
N VAL A 96 -23.62 -11.03 3.74
CA VAL A 96 -22.58 -11.45 2.79
C VAL A 96 -21.19 -11.28 3.38
N LEU A 97 -20.31 -12.23 3.08
CA LEU A 97 -18.87 -12.08 3.27
C LEU A 97 -18.18 -11.82 1.93
N VAL A 98 -17.32 -10.81 1.88
CA VAL A 98 -16.42 -10.56 0.75
C VAL A 98 -15.01 -11.02 1.14
N TYR A 99 -14.54 -12.05 0.45
CA TYR A 99 -13.26 -12.70 0.71
C TYR A 99 -12.17 -11.98 -0.08
N LEU A 100 -11.43 -11.09 0.59
CA LEU A 100 -10.31 -10.33 0.05
C LEU A 100 -9.01 -10.78 0.71
N ALA A 101 -8.67 -12.07 0.63
CA ALA A 101 -7.43 -12.56 1.21
C ALA A 101 -6.29 -12.58 0.17
N GLU A 102 -5.07 -12.42 0.65
CA GLU A 102 -3.83 -12.77 -0.06
C GLU A 102 -3.86 -14.21 -0.60
N PRO A 103 -2.95 -14.55 -1.54
CA PRO A 103 -2.77 -15.92 -2.01
C PRO A 103 -2.65 -16.94 -0.87
N ARG A 104 -3.54 -17.94 -0.89
CA ARG A 104 -3.61 -19.01 0.12
C ARG A 104 -3.65 -20.38 -0.53
N SER A 105 -3.15 -21.37 0.20
CA SER A 105 -3.26 -22.77 -0.21
C SER A 105 -4.73 -23.20 -0.25
N ALA A 106 -5.05 -24.23 -1.05
CA ALA A 106 -6.40 -24.79 -1.13
C ALA A 106 -6.93 -25.19 0.26
N LYS A 107 -6.06 -25.81 1.08
CA LYS A 107 -6.39 -26.24 2.45
C LYS A 107 -6.74 -25.04 3.35
N ALA A 108 -5.99 -23.94 3.25
CA ALA A 108 -6.27 -22.73 4.02
C ALA A 108 -7.59 -22.08 3.60
N ILE A 109 -7.88 -22.02 2.29
CA ILE A 109 -9.17 -21.51 1.77
C ILE A 109 -10.33 -22.36 2.29
N ILE A 110 -10.24 -23.69 2.20
CA ILE A 110 -11.28 -24.60 2.70
C ILE A 110 -11.50 -24.37 4.19
N ARG A 111 -10.43 -24.27 4.98
CA ARG A 111 -10.52 -23.98 6.42
C ARG A 111 -11.21 -22.65 6.71
N ASP A 112 -10.82 -21.59 6.01
CA ASP A 112 -11.40 -20.26 6.21
C ASP A 112 -12.91 -20.28 5.85
N VAL A 113 -13.28 -20.90 4.73
CA VAL A 113 -14.70 -21.05 4.32
C VAL A 113 -15.49 -21.87 5.34
N SER A 114 -14.95 -23.00 5.81
CA SER A 114 -15.59 -23.81 6.84
C SER A 114 -15.81 -23.02 8.14
N PHE A 115 -14.81 -22.25 8.57
CA PHE A 115 -14.93 -21.37 9.74
C PHE A 115 -16.06 -20.35 9.57
N PHE A 116 -16.16 -19.68 8.42
CA PHE A 116 -17.22 -18.71 8.18
C PHE A 116 -18.60 -19.33 8.08
N ARG A 117 -18.73 -20.52 7.47
CA ARG A 117 -19.98 -21.28 7.43
C ARG A 117 -20.45 -21.67 8.82
N ILE A 118 -19.55 -22.20 9.66
CA ILE A 118 -19.83 -22.50 11.07
C ILE A 118 -20.22 -21.24 11.83
N SER A 119 -19.65 -20.09 11.47
CA SER A 119 -19.95 -18.77 12.06
C SER A 119 -21.23 -18.12 11.52
N GLY A 120 -22.05 -18.84 10.76
CA GLY A 120 -23.36 -18.37 10.30
C GLY A 120 -23.36 -17.57 9.00
N VAL A 121 -22.23 -17.43 8.32
CA VAL A 121 -22.14 -16.76 7.01
C VAL A 121 -22.75 -17.66 5.94
N LYS A 122 -23.82 -17.20 5.29
CA LYS A 122 -24.53 -17.97 4.26
C LYS A 122 -24.00 -17.70 2.85
N LYS A 123 -23.72 -16.44 2.53
CA LYS A 123 -23.26 -15.99 1.22
C LYS A 123 -21.81 -15.53 1.31
N VAL A 124 -20.98 -16.02 0.39
CA VAL A 124 -19.57 -15.60 0.27
C VAL A 124 -19.28 -15.26 -1.19
N VAL A 125 -18.64 -14.12 -1.41
CA VAL A 125 -18.12 -13.68 -2.70
C VAL A 125 -16.61 -13.55 -2.60
N GLY A 126 -15.87 -13.77 -3.69
CA GLY A 126 -14.41 -13.55 -3.67
C GLY A 126 -13.54 -14.80 -3.46
N ILE A 127 -14.11 -15.99 -3.27
CA ILE A 127 -13.30 -17.18 -2.99
C ILE A 127 -12.57 -17.65 -4.26
N PRO A 128 -11.22 -17.72 -4.27
CA PRO A 128 -10.46 -18.15 -5.44
C PRO A 128 -10.39 -19.68 -5.54
N TRP A 129 -11.52 -20.31 -5.91
CA TRP A 129 -11.60 -21.77 -6.03
C TRP A 129 -10.65 -22.34 -7.08
N ARG A 130 -10.48 -21.65 -8.22
CA ARG A 130 -9.59 -22.08 -9.29
C ARG A 130 -8.15 -21.67 -8.99
N LYS A 131 -7.18 -22.54 -9.28
CA LYS A 131 -5.75 -22.27 -9.06
C LYS A 131 -5.32 -20.94 -9.73
N GLY A 132 -5.81 -20.67 -10.93
CA GLY A 132 -5.53 -19.44 -11.66
C GLY A 132 -6.03 -18.16 -10.99
N ASP A 133 -7.00 -18.24 -10.08
CA ASP A 133 -7.54 -17.09 -9.32
C ASP A 133 -6.83 -16.87 -7.98
N ARG A 134 -6.05 -17.87 -7.52
CA ARG A 134 -5.31 -17.79 -6.25
C ARG A 134 -4.01 -17.01 -6.36
N LEU A 135 -3.42 -17.00 -7.55
CA LEU A 135 -2.10 -16.41 -7.81
C LEU A 135 -2.23 -15.30 -8.86
N PRO A 136 -1.35 -14.29 -8.80
CA PRO A 136 -1.18 -13.32 -9.88
C PRO A 136 -0.85 -14.04 -11.20
N ARG A 137 -1.46 -13.59 -12.29
CA ARG A 137 -1.19 -14.08 -13.66
C ARG A 137 0.00 -13.37 -14.28
N PRO A 138 0.80 -14.05 -15.14
CA PRO A 138 1.83 -13.39 -15.93
C PRO A 138 1.21 -12.43 -16.96
N ILE A 139 1.90 -11.33 -17.25
CA ILE A 139 1.51 -10.33 -18.26
C ILE A 139 2.32 -10.56 -19.53
N GLY A 140 1.70 -11.20 -20.52
CA GLY A 140 2.34 -11.48 -21.82
C GLY A 140 3.73 -12.10 -21.67
N GLU A 141 4.66 -11.65 -22.50
CA GLU A 141 6.06 -12.11 -22.51
C GLU A 141 7.01 -11.19 -21.73
N THR A 142 6.46 -10.25 -20.94
CA THR A 142 7.26 -9.23 -20.23
C THR A 142 8.09 -9.78 -19.06
N GLY A 143 7.82 -11.03 -18.64
CA GLY A 143 8.37 -11.61 -17.42
C GLY A 143 7.82 -11.00 -16.13
N ARG A 144 6.79 -10.13 -16.20
CA ARG A 144 6.09 -9.54 -15.05
C ARG A 144 4.75 -10.24 -14.81
N TYR A 145 4.19 -10.00 -13.62
CA TYR A 145 2.90 -10.49 -13.17
C TYR A 145 1.94 -9.32 -12.91
N GLU A 146 0.65 -9.59 -12.99
CA GLU A 146 -0.41 -8.63 -12.65
C GLU A 146 -0.26 -8.12 -11.21
N LEU A 147 -0.75 -6.90 -10.97
CA LEU A 147 -0.79 -6.32 -9.63
C LEU A 147 -1.66 -7.19 -8.71
N GLU A 148 -1.32 -7.21 -7.42
CA GLU A 148 -2.17 -7.85 -6.40
C GLU A 148 -3.59 -7.25 -6.39
N ALA A 149 -3.71 -5.95 -6.63
CA ALA A 149 -5.00 -5.27 -6.80
C ALA A 149 -5.85 -5.88 -7.93
N THR A 150 -5.24 -6.18 -9.07
CA THR A 150 -5.89 -6.82 -10.23
C THR A 150 -6.34 -8.24 -9.89
N ARG A 151 -5.50 -9.00 -9.18
CA ARG A 151 -5.87 -10.34 -8.71
C ARG A 151 -7.08 -10.30 -7.76
N LEU A 152 -7.06 -9.40 -6.79
CA LEU A 152 -8.17 -9.20 -5.84
C LEU A 152 -9.46 -8.78 -6.57
N ALA A 153 -9.37 -7.82 -7.49
CA ALA A 153 -10.50 -7.36 -8.29
C ALA A 153 -11.13 -8.50 -9.09
N ARG A 154 -10.30 -9.37 -9.69
CA ARG A 154 -10.75 -10.56 -10.41
C ARG A 154 -11.51 -11.52 -9.49
N CYS A 155 -11.05 -11.74 -8.27
CA CYS A 155 -11.74 -12.59 -7.30
C CYS A 155 -13.15 -12.07 -6.97
N ILE A 156 -13.33 -10.75 -6.86
CA ILE A 156 -14.62 -10.14 -6.53
C ILE A 156 -15.40 -9.61 -7.73
N SER A 157 -15.02 -9.98 -8.96
CA SER A 157 -15.71 -9.60 -10.20
C SER A 157 -17.22 -9.85 -10.24
N PRO A 158 -17.82 -10.83 -9.50
CA PRO A 158 -19.27 -10.93 -9.40
C PRO A 158 -19.97 -9.71 -8.75
N LEU A 159 -19.23 -8.83 -8.08
CA LEU A 159 -19.74 -7.56 -7.54
C LEU A 159 -19.70 -6.41 -8.57
N GLY A 160 -18.97 -6.57 -9.67
CA GLY A 160 -18.77 -5.55 -10.70
C GLY A 160 -17.29 -5.31 -11.04
N HIS A 161 -17.04 -4.24 -11.79
CA HIS A 161 -15.69 -3.85 -12.20
C HIS A 161 -15.04 -2.94 -11.16
N ALA A 162 -13.85 -3.31 -10.67
CA ALA A 162 -13.15 -2.56 -9.64
C ALA A 162 -12.42 -1.31 -10.17
N ALA A 163 -12.24 -1.19 -11.49
CA ALA A 163 -11.53 -0.07 -12.13
C ALA A 163 -10.15 0.18 -11.53
N VAL A 164 -9.30 -0.86 -11.51
CA VAL A 164 -7.93 -0.81 -10.93
C VAL A 164 -7.03 0.21 -11.65
N ASP A 165 -7.30 0.46 -12.93
CA ASP A 165 -6.55 1.44 -13.74
C ASP A 165 -7.08 2.88 -13.59
N ASP A 166 -8.19 3.08 -12.86
CA ASP A 166 -8.77 4.39 -12.60
C ASP A 166 -8.21 4.97 -11.28
N PRO A 167 -7.52 6.13 -11.30
CA PRO A 167 -7.03 6.80 -10.09
C PRO A 167 -8.11 7.02 -9.02
N ALA A 168 -9.37 7.24 -9.41
CA ALA A 168 -10.47 7.44 -8.46
C ALA A 168 -10.73 6.21 -7.57
N SER A 169 -10.36 5.01 -8.04
CA SER A 169 -10.47 3.76 -7.28
C SER A 169 -9.38 3.59 -6.22
N TRP A 170 -8.36 4.47 -6.22
CA TRP A 170 -7.27 4.50 -5.24
C TRP A 170 -7.43 5.60 -4.20
N ASP A 171 -8.49 6.41 -4.29
CA ASP A 171 -8.74 7.52 -3.38
C ASP A 171 -8.89 7.04 -1.92
N LEU A 172 -8.01 7.52 -1.05
CA LEU A 172 -8.05 7.27 0.40
C LEU A 172 -9.17 8.07 1.11
N ARG A 173 -9.83 8.98 0.39
CA ARG A 173 -10.84 9.92 0.89
C ARG A 173 -10.28 10.71 2.07
N LEU A 174 -9.17 11.41 1.85
CA LEU A 174 -8.54 12.24 2.88
C LEU A 174 -9.47 13.41 3.23
N GLY A 175 -9.66 13.65 4.52
CA GLY A 175 -10.64 14.59 5.06
C GLY A 175 -10.02 15.92 5.52
N ALA A 176 -10.81 16.72 6.24
CA ALA A 176 -10.36 18.01 6.77
C ALA A 176 -9.24 17.85 7.81
N ASN A 177 -9.29 16.81 8.65
CA ASN A 177 -8.26 16.55 9.64
C ASN A 177 -6.89 16.31 9.00
N GLU A 178 -6.81 15.47 7.96
CA GLU A 178 -5.54 15.26 7.25
C GLU A 178 -5.02 16.54 6.62
N ARG A 179 -5.89 17.36 5.99
CA ARG A 179 -5.49 18.66 5.43
C ARG A 179 -4.95 19.62 6.49
N GLU A 180 -5.58 19.70 7.65
CA GLU A 180 -5.11 20.56 8.75
C GLU A 180 -3.73 20.11 9.26
N GLN A 181 -3.53 18.81 9.41
CA GLN A 181 -2.27 18.25 9.88
C GLN A 181 -1.14 18.45 8.85
N VAL A 182 -1.42 18.21 7.56
CA VAL A 182 -0.49 18.53 6.45
C VAL A 182 -0.08 19.99 6.52
N ASN A 183 -1.05 20.90 6.62
CA ASN A 183 -0.77 22.33 6.76
C ASN A 183 0.11 22.59 7.97
N ARG A 184 -0.19 22.03 9.14
CA ARG A 184 0.60 22.24 10.36
C ARG A 184 2.06 21.81 10.20
N PHE A 185 2.30 20.63 9.63
CA PHE A 185 3.66 20.13 9.37
C PHE A 185 4.40 21.00 8.34
N LEU A 186 3.73 21.41 7.25
CA LEU A 186 4.37 22.21 6.20
C LEU A 186 4.59 23.66 6.62
N HIS A 187 3.67 24.29 7.37
CA HIS A 187 3.83 25.68 7.84
C HIS A 187 5.00 25.83 8.80
N SER A 188 5.27 24.81 9.61
CA SER A 188 6.41 24.80 10.53
C SER A 188 7.75 24.50 9.84
N TRP A 189 7.74 24.17 8.54
CA TRP A 189 8.91 23.71 7.82
C TRP A 189 9.36 24.72 6.74
N PRO A 190 10.64 25.15 6.71
CA PRO A 190 11.12 26.14 5.73
C PRO A 190 10.95 25.71 4.27
N ALA A 191 10.99 24.41 3.98
CA ALA A 191 10.85 23.86 2.62
C ALA A 191 9.39 23.59 2.19
N ARG A 192 8.43 24.38 2.70
CA ARG A 192 6.99 24.17 2.51
C ARG A 192 6.48 24.13 1.06
N THR A 193 7.25 24.65 0.12
CA THR A 193 6.82 24.79 -1.28
C THR A 193 7.27 23.66 -2.19
N ARG A 194 8.40 23.01 -1.87
CA ARG A 194 9.04 22.02 -2.74
C ARG A 194 9.84 21.04 -1.90
N PHE A 195 9.38 19.79 -1.84
CA PHE A 195 10.06 18.75 -1.09
C PHE A 195 9.90 17.38 -1.73
N PHE A 196 10.86 16.51 -1.43
CA PHE A 196 10.81 15.09 -1.74
C PHE A 196 10.49 14.31 -0.47
N ALA A 197 9.78 13.20 -0.62
CA ALA A 197 9.54 12.28 0.48
C ALA A 197 10.43 11.05 0.34
N CYS A 198 10.91 10.52 1.46
CA CYS A 198 11.76 9.34 1.45
C CYS A 198 11.44 8.36 2.60
N GLY A 199 11.34 7.08 2.26
CA GLY A 199 11.18 5.98 3.21
C GLY A 199 12.26 4.91 2.99
N VAL A 200 13.32 4.96 3.80
CA VAL A 200 14.49 4.06 3.71
C VAL A 200 14.37 2.82 4.61
N GLY A 201 13.37 2.79 5.49
CA GLY A 201 13.15 1.68 6.42
C GLY A 201 12.58 0.42 5.76
N THR A 202 12.88 -0.73 6.36
CA THR A 202 12.25 -2.01 6.03
C THR A 202 12.32 -2.97 7.21
N LYS A 203 11.26 -3.74 7.42
CA LYS A 203 11.23 -4.86 8.39
C LYS A 203 11.75 -6.17 7.78
N VAL A 204 11.82 -6.22 6.46
CA VAL A 204 12.20 -7.39 5.68
C VAL A 204 13.65 -7.22 5.25
N GLU A 205 14.55 -8.01 5.84
CA GLU A 205 16.01 -7.90 5.65
C GLU A 205 16.42 -7.95 4.17
N VAL A 206 15.77 -8.80 3.36
CA VAL A 206 16.10 -8.91 1.93
C VAL A 206 15.71 -7.67 1.12
N ASN A 207 14.80 -6.83 1.63
CA ASN A 207 14.42 -5.55 1.03
C ASN A 207 15.35 -4.39 1.45
N ASP A 208 16.35 -4.63 2.31
CA ASP A 208 17.25 -3.58 2.77
C ASP A 208 18.41 -3.37 1.78
N TRP A 209 18.41 -2.21 1.11
CA TRP A 209 19.44 -1.77 0.16
C TRP A 209 20.72 -1.22 0.84
N GLY A 210 20.67 -0.99 2.16
CA GLY A 210 21.79 -0.48 2.95
C GLY A 210 21.80 1.05 3.08
N VAL A 211 21.94 1.52 4.32
CA VAL A 211 21.89 2.95 4.67
C VAL A 211 22.96 3.79 3.96
N GLU A 212 24.16 3.25 3.73
CA GLU A 212 25.24 3.99 3.05
C GLU A 212 24.92 4.26 1.58
N LYS A 213 24.20 3.35 0.91
CA LYS A 213 23.73 3.60 -0.47
C LYS A 213 22.64 4.67 -0.49
N TRP A 214 21.70 4.63 0.46
CA TRP A 214 20.70 5.69 0.63
C TRP A 214 21.35 7.04 0.91
N ARG A 215 22.34 7.09 1.81
CA ARG A 215 23.10 8.31 2.11
C ARG A 215 23.79 8.89 0.88
N ARG A 216 24.48 8.03 0.11
CA ARG A 216 25.14 8.45 -1.12
C ARG A 216 24.13 8.96 -2.16
N LEU A 217 23.02 8.26 -2.35
CA LEU A 217 21.95 8.68 -3.25
C LEU A 217 21.38 10.04 -2.85
N LEU A 218 20.96 10.20 -1.60
CA LEU A 218 20.36 11.42 -1.09
C LEU A 218 21.34 12.60 -1.16
N SER A 219 22.64 12.38 -0.92
CA SER A 219 23.65 13.43 -1.13
C SER A 219 23.74 13.88 -2.60
N LEU A 220 23.73 12.94 -3.55
CA LEU A 220 23.77 13.27 -4.99
C LEU A 220 22.50 14.00 -5.43
N VAL A 221 21.33 13.53 -5.00
CA VAL A 221 20.04 14.17 -5.30
C VAL A 221 19.98 15.57 -4.71
N GLY A 222 20.37 15.75 -3.44
CA GLY A 222 20.38 17.05 -2.76
C GLY A 222 21.31 18.07 -3.43
N ARG A 223 22.49 17.65 -3.90
CA ARG A 223 23.40 18.50 -4.69
C ARG A 223 22.78 18.98 -6.00
N GLY A 224 21.99 18.12 -6.66
CA GLY A 224 21.27 18.47 -7.88
C GLY A 224 20.02 19.32 -7.65
N GLN A 225 19.55 19.42 -6.40
CA GLN A 225 18.30 20.09 -6.01
C GLN A 225 18.47 20.92 -4.70
N PRO A 226 19.35 21.94 -4.68
CA PRO A 226 19.79 22.59 -3.43
C PRO A 226 18.70 23.32 -2.64
N ASN A 227 17.55 23.62 -3.26
CA ASN A 227 16.42 24.34 -2.63
C ASN A 227 15.23 23.44 -2.31
N VAL A 228 15.41 22.11 -2.31
CA VAL A 228 14.34 21.14 -2.07
C VAL A 228 14.46 20.56 -0.67
N GLY A 229 13.33 20.49 0.05
CA GLY A 229 13.26 19.83 1.35
C GLY A 229 13.27 18.31 1.22
N LEU A 230 13.70 17.61 2.28
CA LEU A 230 13.58 16.17 2.40
C LEU A 230 12.70 15.80 3.59
N LEU A 231 11.53 15.21 3.30
CA LEU A 231 10.63 14.66 4.30
C LEU A 231 10.92 13.16 4.46
N LEU A 232 11.24 12.72 5.68
CA LEU A 232 11.43 11.31 6.00
C LEU A 232 10.16 10.73 6.63
N VAL A 233 9.70 9.60 6.09
CA VAL A 233 8.49 8.90 6.54
C VAL A 233 8.79 7.43 6.80
N GLY A 234 8.15 6.87 7.82
CA GLY A 234 8.42 5.50 8.24
C GLY A 234 7.86 5.21 9.64
N ALA A 235 8.13 3.99 10.12
CA ALA A 235 7.83 3.61 11.49
C ALA A 235 8.81 4.27 12.48
N ARG A 236 8.46 4.28 13.77
CA ARG A 236 9.29 4.90 14.81
C ARG A 236 10.69 4.30 14.88
N GLU A 237 10.80 2.99 14.69
CA GLU A 237 12.06 2.25 14.72
C GLU A 237 13.00 2.63 13.56
N GLU A 238 12.46 3.26 12.51
CA GLU A 238 13.17 3.64 11.30
C GLU A 238 13.68 5.10 11.35
N ALA A 239 13.36 5.84 12.42
CA ALA A 239 13.73 7.25 12.55
C ALA A 239 15.25 7.47 12.51
N ALA A 240 16.01 6.68 13.27
CA ALA A 240 17.47 6.82 13.36
C ALA A 240 18.17 6.51 12.02
N VAL A 241 17.81 5.40 11.36
CA VAL A 241 18.38 5.03 10.06
C VAL A 241 18.00 6.03 8.97
N SER A 242 16.79 6.60 9.03
CA SER A 242 16.34 7.64 8.10
C SER A 242 17.14 8.94 8.26
N SER A 243 17.39 9.38 9.50
CA SER A 243 18.27 10.52 9.75
C SER A 243 19.70 10.28 9.29
N GLN A 244 20.24 9.06 9.48
CA GLN A 244 21.56 8.69 8.98
C GLN A 244 21.64 8.76 7.46
N ALA A 245 20.61 8.26 6.76
CA ALA A 245 20.53 8.37 5.31
C ALA A 245 20.46 9.83 4.83
N ALA A 246 19.77 10.71 5.56
CA ALA A 246 19.63 12.12 5.20
C ALA A 246 20.81 13.02 5.62
N ALA A 247 21.84 12.48 6.27
CA ALA A 247 22.88 13.28 6.93
C ALA A 247 23.63 14.27 6.00
N ASP A 248 23.74 13.95 4.70
CA ASP A 248 24.43 14.78 3.71
C ASP A 248 23.46 15.53 2.76
N TRP A 249 22.18 15.63 3.13
CA TRP A 249 21.20 16.43 2.39
C TRP A 249 21.49 17.93 2.59
N GLN A 250 21.48 18.72 1.51
CA GLN A 250 21.85 20.14 1.57
C GLN A 250 20.71 21.08 2.00
N GLY A 251 19.46 20.67 1.76
CA GLY A 251 18.27 21.45 2.11
C GLY A 251 17.73 21.15 3.51
N PRO A 252 16.56 21.73 3.87
CA PRO A 252 15.87 21.38 5.10
C PRO A 252 15.47 19.91 5.12
N VAL A 253 15.64 19.24 6.26
CA VAL A 253 15.19 17.86 6.49
C VAL A 253 14.12 17.86 7.59
N LEU A 254 13.02 17.16 7.37
CA LEU A 254 11.98 16.94 8.38
C LEU A 254 11.78 15.43 8.56
N ASN A 255 12.07 14.91 9.76
CA ASN A 255 11.88 13.49 10.06
C ASN A 255 10.58 13.27 10.82
N LEU A 256 9.61 12.63 10.18
CA LEU A 256 8.30 12.28 10.76
C LEU A 256 8.12 10.78 10.99
N CYS A 257 9.20 9.99 10.98
CA CYS A 257 9.15 8.57 11.26
C CYS A 257 8.54 8.30 12.65
N GLY A 258 7.38 7.61 12.68
CA GLY A 258 6.64 7.33 13.91
C GLY A 258 5.96 8.54 14.57
N VAL A 259 5.90 9.68 13.88
CA VAL A 259 5.19 10.91 14.30
C VAL A 259 3.82 10.98 13.67
N THR A 260 3.73 10.71 12.36
CA THR A 260 2.48 10.78 11.60
C THR A 260 1.75 9.44 11.55
N SER A 261 0.43 9.51 11.49
CA SER A 261 -0.42 8.39 11.09
C SER A 261 -0.25 8.06 9.60
N PRO A 262 -0.69 6.88 9.13
CA PRO A 262 -0.67 6.55 7.71
C PRO A 262 -1.45 7.54 6.83
N ARG A 263 -2.58 8.08 7.32
CA ARG A 263 -3.40 9.03 6.55
C ARG A 263 -2.79 10.43 6.49
N GLU A 264 -2.19 10.90 7.59
CA GLU A 264 -1.41 12.14 7.57
C GLU A 264 -0.18 12.01 6.66
N THR A 265 0.49 10.86 6.71
CA THR A 265 1.58 10.53 5.77
C THR A 265 1.10 10.57 4.32
N ALA A 266 -0.07 9.99 4.02
CA ALA A 266 -0.64 10.06 2.67
C ALA A 266 -0.91 11.49 2.21
N GLY A 267 -1.45 12.34 3.08
CA GLY A 267 -1.64 13.76 2.78
C GLY A 267 -0.33 14.51 2.53
N LEU A 268 0.72 14.21 3.31
CA LEU A 268 2.05 14.80 3.08
C LEU A 268 2.69 14.31 1.79
N LEU A 269 2.49 13.03 1.44
CA LEU A 269 2.98 12.46 0.19
C LEU A 269 2.30 13.09 -1.02
N GLN A 270 1.00 13.41 -0.92
CA GLN A 270 0.24 14.08 -1.99
C GLN A 270 0.86 15.42 -2.41
N GLU A 271 1.51 16.12 -1.48
CA GLU A 271 2.18 17.41 -1.71
C GLU A 271 3.66 17.25 -2.15
N ALA A 272 4.22 16.04 -2.09
CA ALA A 272 5.62 15.79 -2.45
C ALA A 272 5.80 15.72 -3.98
N GLU A 273 6.92 16.24 -4.50
CA GLU A 273 7.23 16.12 -5.94
C GLU A 273 7.53 14.68 -6.37
N ILE A 274 8.10 13.89 -5.45
CA ILE A 274 8.50 12.50 -5.67
C ILE A 274 8.65 11.78 -4.33
N TYR A 275 8.40 10.47 -4.34
CA TYR A 275 8.73 9.56 -3.25
C TYR A 275 9.90 8.65 -3.63
N LEU A 276 10.89 8.53 -2.73
CA LEU A 276 12.04 7.65 -2.85
C LEU A 276 11.99 6.57 -1.76
N GLY A 277 12.06 5.28 -2.09
CA GLY A 277 12.09 4.28 -1.02
C GLY A 277 12.14 2.83 -1.47
N HIS A 278 12.01 1.93 -0.50
CA HIS A 278 11.85 0.50 -0.75
C HIS A 278 10.40 0.11 -1.10
N ASP A 279 10.21 -1.14 -1.51
CA ASP A 279 8.95 -1.89 -1.47
C ASP A 279 8.37 -1.89 -0.04
N SER A 280 7.52 -0.91 0.28
CA SER A 280 7.01 -0.66 1.63
C SER A 280 5.63 0.02 1.63
N GLY A 281 5.02 0.08 2.81
CA GLY A 281 3.73 0.74 3.01
C GLY A 281 3.69 2.21 2.51
N PRO A 282 4.65 3.06 2.89
CA PRO A 282 4.73 4.44 2.40
C PRO A 282 4.81 4.56 0.87
N MET A 283 5.48 3.65 0.17
CA MET A 283 5.49 3.62 -1.30
C MET A 283 4.08 3.41 -1.87
N HIS A 284 3.31 2.46 -1.31
CA HIS A 284 1.93 2.25 -1.74
C HIS A 284 1.03 3.45 -1.44
N LEU A 285 1.22 4.14 -0.31
CA LEU A 285 0.50 5.38 -0.02
C LEU A 285 0.82 6.47 -1.04
N ALA A 286 2.10 6.66 -1.36
CA ALA A 286 2.56 7.64 -2.35
C ALA A 286 1.92 7.37 -3.72
N ALA A 287 1.94 6.11 -4.17
CA ALA A 287 1.29 5.72 -5.42
C ALA A 287 -0.23 5.96 -5.41
N ALA A 288 -0.91 5.62 -4.31
CA ALA A 288 -2.36 5.79 -4.19
C ALA A 288 -2.81 7.26 -4.23
N VAL A 289 -1.98 8.19 -3.75
CA VAL A 289 -2.26 9.64 -3.81
C VAL A 289 -1.68 10.32 -5.06
N GLY A 290 -1.12 9.55 -5.99
CA GLY A 290 -0.62 10.05 -7.28
C GLY A 290 0.82 10.58 -7.27
N THR A 291 1.56 10.44 -6.17
CA THR A 291 2.96 10.86 -6.08
C THR A 291 3.86 9.91 -6.90
N PRO A 292 4.65 10.43 -7.86
CA PRO A 292 5.62 9.63 -8.60
C PRO A 292 6.58 8.94 -7.63
N CYS A 293 6.86 7.66 -7.88
CA CYS A 293 7.69 6.84 -6.99
C CYS A 293 8.94 6.37 -7.73
N VAL A 294 10.10 6.55 -7.11
CA VAL A 294 11.34 5.85 -7.50
C VAL A 294 11.63 4.83 -6.42
N ALA A 295 11.39 3.56 -6.74
CA ALA A 295 11.33 2.51 -5.75
C ALA A 295 12.34 1.40 -6.03
N VAL A 296 13.12 1.05 -5.01
CA VAL A 296 14.14 0.00 -5.05
C VAL A 296 13.54 -1.30 -4.53
N PHE A 297 13.55 -2.34 -5.36
CA PHE A 297 12.93 -3.63 -5.06
C PHE A 297 13.96 -4.76 -4.99
N SER A 298 13.82 -5.62 -3.98
CA SER A 298 14.46 -6.93 -4.01
C SER A 298 13.69 -7.89 -4.93
N ALA A 299 14.33 -9.00 -5.30
CA ALA A 299 13.70 -10.03 -6.11
C ALA A 299 12.88 -11.05 -5.28
N ARG A 300 12.55 -10.77 -4.01
CA ARG A 300 11.85 -11.76 -3.15
C ARG A 300 10.46 -12.11 -3.68
N ASN A 301 9.74 -11.12 -4.20
CA ASN A 301 8.39 -11.26 -4.75
C ASN A 301 8.47 -11.49 -6.26
N LEU A 302 7.39 -12.03 -6.83
CA LEU A 302 7.24 -12.08 -8.29
C LEU A 302 7.20 -10.63 -8.84
N PRO A 303 7.96 -10.31 -9.89
CA PRO A 303 8.06 -8.95 -10.43
C PRO A 303 6.70 -8.48 -10.92
N GLY A 304 6.32 -7.25 -10.57
CA GLY A 304 5.02 -6.66 -10.92
C GLY A 304 3.99 -6.71 -9.79
N VAL A 305 3.91 -7.78 -9.01
CA VAL A 305 2.79 -8.00 -8.06
C VAL A 305 2.59 -6.86 -7.05
N TRP A 306 3.68 -6.30 -6.55
CA TRP A 306 3.71 -5.24 -5.53
C TRP A 306 4.25 -3.91 -6.07
N PHE A 307 4.34 -3.74 -7.39
CA PHE A 307 4.76 -2.48 -7.95
C PHE A 307 3.73 -1.37 -7.65
N PRO A 308 4.16 -0.11 -7.53
CA PRO A 308 3.25 1.01 -7.28
C PRO A 308 2.17 1.06 -8.38
N CYS A 309 0.93 1.31 -7.99
CA CYS A 309 -0.20 1.45 -8.90
C CYS A 309 -0.15 2.78 -9.64
N GLY A 310 -0.73 2.83 -10.85
CA GLY A 310 -0.71 4.04 -11.66
C GLY A 310 0.54 4.16 -12.54
N SER A 311 0.70 5.33 -13.15
CA SER A 311 1.77 5.64 -14.10
C SER A 311 2.76 6.66 -13.52
N GLY A 312 3.94 6.79 -14.15
CA GLY A 312 4.96 7.77 -13.72
C GLY A 312 5.90 7.27 -12.62
N HIS A 313 5.75 6.02 -12.17
CA HIS A 313 6.67 5.39 -11.24
C HIS A 313 7.84 4.72 -11.98
N ARG A 314 9.01 4.71 -11.34
CA ARG A 314 10.18 3.94 -11.77
C ARG A 314 10.53 2.92 -10.71
N VAL A 315 10.49 1.66 -11.10
CA VAL A 315 10.89 0.54 -10.25
C VAL A 315 12.25 0.05 -10.70
N ILE A 316 13.21 0.07 -9.77
CA ILE A 316 14.54 -0.49 -9.97
C ILE A 316 14.54 -1.91 -9.40
N TYR A 317 14.74 -2.89 -10.27
CA TYR A 317 14.62 -4.31 -9.97
C TYR A 317 15.61 -5.10 -10.83
N HIS A 318 16.46 -5.91 -10.19
CA HIS A 318 17.32 -6.85 -10.88
C HIS A 318 16.82 -8.29 -10.71
N ARG A 319 16.54 -8.95 -11.84
CA ARG A 319 16.17 -10.36 -11.85
C ARG A 319 17.40 -11.21 -11.57
N VAL A 320 17.28 -12.12 -10.62
CA VAL A 320 18.32 -13.10 -10.23
C VAL A 320 17.75 -14.53 -10.27
N PRO A 321 18.58 -15.58 -10.25
CA PRO A 321 18.10 -16.96 -10.32
C PRO A 321 17.11 -17.36 -9.21
N CYS A 322 17.21 -16.75 -8.03
CA CYS A 322 16.30 -16.99 -6.91
C CYS A 322 15.10 -16.01 -6.86
N ALA A 323 14.81 -15.28 -7.93
CA ALA A 323 13.66 -14.37 -7.99
C ALA A 323 12.35 -15.10 -7.65
N GLY A 324 11.51 -14.49 -6.83
CA GLY A 324 10.27 -15.08 -6.32
C GLY A 324 10.48 -16.04 -5.13
N CYS A 325 11.61 -15.98 -4.41
CA CYS A 325 11.88 -16.87 -3.29
C CYS A 325 10.95 -16.70 -2.08
N GLY A 326 10.27 -15.56 -1.94
CA GLY A 326 9.36 -15.25 -0.83
C GLY A 326 10.04 -15.06 0.54
N LEU A 327 11.37 -15.18 0.62
CA LEU A 327 12.10 -15.12 1.89
C LEU A 327 12.09 -13.72 2.50
N GLU A 328 12.12 -13.64 3.84
CA GLU A 328 12.33 -12.38 4.55
C GLU A 328 13.82 -12.08 4.77
N ARG A 329 14.62 -13.14 4.96
CA ARG A 329 16.08 -13.11 5.12
C ARG A 329 16.76 -13.87 4.01
N CYS A 330 17.82 -13.31 3.43
CA CYS A 330 18.55 -13.98 2.36
C CYS A 330 19.52 -15.02 2.93
N LEU A 331 19.31 -16.30 2.60
CA LEU A 331 20.10 -17.40 3.17
C LEU A 331 21.31 -17.83 2.33
N ARG A 332 21.37 -17.45 1.04
CA ARG A 332 22.31 -18.05 0.09
C ARG A 332 23.08 -17.07 -0.80
N TYR A 333 22.46 -15.96 -1.18
CA TYR A 333 22.98 -15.09 -2.23
C TYR A 333 23.33 -13.69 -1.73
N ALA A 334 23.59 -13.50 -0.44
CA ALA A 334 24.04 -12.22 0.14
C ALA A 334 23.26 -10.99 -0.38
N LYS A 335 21.94 -11.12 -0.53
CA LYS A 335 21.04 -10.10 -1.09
C LYS A 335 21.44 -9.58 -2.48
N THR A 336 22.10 -10.35 -3.36
CA THR A 336 22.54 -9.93 -4.71
C THR A 336 21.46 -9.20 -5.51
N CYS A 337 20.19 -9.61 -5.39
CA CYS A 337 19.09 -8.95 -6.10
C CYS A 337 18.99 -7.45 -5.82
N ILE A 338 19.02 -7.03 -4.56
CA ILE A 338 18.96 -5.61 -4.20
C ILE A 338 20.36 -4.99 -4.14
N ASN A 339 21.38 -5.76 -3.74
CA ASN A 339 22.74 -5.26 -3.61
C ASN A 339 23.42 -4.96 -4.95
N SER A 340 22.96 -5.57 -6.06
CA SER A 340 23.43 -5.25 -7.41
C SER A 340 22.89 -3.94 -7.96
N ILE A 341 21.83 -3.38 -7.36
CA ILE A 341 21.29 -2.07 -7.73
C ILE A 341 22.28 -1.00 -7.27
N THR A 342 22.71 -0.16 -8.22
CA THR A 342 23.74 0.89 -8.01
C THR A 342 23.10 2.22 -7.64
N VAL A 343 23.87 3.10 -6.99
CA VAL A 343 23.37 4.42 -6.63
C VAL A 343 23.13 5.27 -7.88
N GLU A 344 23.99 5.12 -8.88
CA GLU A 344 23.95 5.82 -10.15
C GLU A 344 22.69 5.48 -10.95
N GLU A 345 22.31 4.20 -10.97
CA GLU A 345 21.06 3.74 -11.59
C GLU A 345 19.83 4.38 -10.93
N VAL A 346 19.78 4.38 -9.59
CA VAL A 346 18.66 5.00 -8.87
C VAL A 346 18.65 6.52 -9.07
N TYR A 347 19.81 7.18 -9.04
CA TYR A 347 19.94 8.62 -9.30
C TYR A 347 19.48 9.01 -10.71
N ALA A 348 19.81 8.20 -11.72
CA ALA A 348 19.33 8.40 -13.09
C ALA A 348 17.80 8.28 -13.16
N ALA A 349 17.22 7.30 -12.46
CA ALA A 349 15.76 7.16 -12.36
C ALA A 349 15.11 8.39 -11.69
N VAL A 350 15.68 8.90 -10.60
CA VAL A 350 15.21 10.14 -9.95
C VAL A 350 15.24 11.32 -10.92
N SER A 351 16.36 11.52 -11.61
CA SER A 351 16.54 12.64 -12.56
C SER A 351 15.52 12.59 -13.70
N ALA A 352 15.26 11.38 -14.23
CA ALA A 352 14.29 11.18 -15.29
C ALA A 352 12.85 11.42 -14.82
N THR A 353 12.46 10.90 -13.66
CA THR A 353 11.11 11.15 -13.09
C THR A 353 10.87 12.63 -12.81
N LEU A 354 11.84 13.35 -12.26
CA LEU A 354 11.70 14.80 -12.01
C LEU A 354 11.56 15.60 -13.33
N SER A 355 12.25 15.18 -14.38
CA SER A 355 12.17 15.83 -15.69
C SER A 355 10.78 15.65 -16.31
N GLU A 356 10.22 14.44 -16.23
CA GLU A 356 8.87 14.12 -16.72
C GLU A 356 7.78 14.85 -15.92
N ALA A 357 7.87 14.85 -14.59
CA ALA A 357 6.91 15.54 -13.72
C ALA A 357 6.86 17.05 -14.01
N ARG A 358 8.02 17.67 -14.24
CA ARG A 358 8.11 19.10 -14.60
C ARG A 358 7.53 19.39 -15.99
N ALA A 359 7.78 18.51 -16.97
CA ALA A 359 7.23 18.67 -18.32
C ALA A 359 5.69 18.58 -18.34
N GLY A 360 5.10 17.67 -17.55
CA GLY A 360 3.64 17.57 -17.41
C GLY A 360 2.99 18.80 -16.80
N ASN A 361 3.63 19.42 -15.79
CA ASN A 361 3.12 20.64 -15.15
C ASN A 361 3.14 21.87 -16.08
N VAL A 362 4.06 21.93 -17.04
CA VAL A 362 4.12 23.03 -18.04
C VAL A 362 3.01 22.88 -19.09
N GLN A 363 2.65 21.65 -19.46
CA GLN A 363 1.57 21.40 -20.42
C GLN A 363 0.17 21.65 -19.82
N ASN A 364 -0.03 21.36 -18.52
CA ASN A 364 -1.31 21.64 -17.86
C ASN A 364 -1.53 23.13 -17.53
N SER A 365 -0.48 23.88 -17.20
CA SER A 365 -0.60 25.32 -16.95
C SER A 365 -0.84 26.15 -18.22
N SER A 366 -0.44 25.64 -19.39
CA SER A 366 -0.70 26.28 -20.70
C SER A 366 -2.08 25.97 -21.27
N SER A 367 -2.69 24.83 -20.94
CA SER A 367 -4.07 24.50 -21.33
C SER A 367 -5.10 25.28 -20.49
N GLU A 368 -4.86 25.47 -19.19
CA GLU A 368 -5.72 26.31 -18.34
C GLU A 368 -5.66 27.80 -18.72
N ALA A 369 -4.49 28.31 -19.12
CA ALA A 369 -4.34 29.69 -19.60
C ALA A 369 -4.96 29.95 -20.98
N SER A 370 -5.28 28.90 -21.75
CA SER A 370 -5.93 29.02 -23.07
C SER A 370 -7.45 28.91 -23.01
N THR A 371 -8.02 28.75 -21.81
CA THR A 371 -9.47 28.60 -21.56
C THR A 371 -10.07 29.78 -20.78
N LEU A 372 -9.30 30.85 -20.60
CA LEU A 372 -9.72 32.18 -20.11
C LEU A 372 -9.55 33.18 -21.26
#